data_AF-A0A212KDE5-F1
#
_entry.id   AF-A0A212KDE5-F1
#
_cell.length_a   1.000
_cell.length_b   1.000
_cell.length_c   1.000
_cell.angle_alpha   90.00
_cell.angle_beta   90.00
_cell.angle_gamma   90.00
#
_symmetry.space_group_name_H-M   'P 1'
#
loop_
_entity.id
_entity.type
_entity.pdbx_description
1 polymer ?
#
loop_
_entity_poly.entity_id
_entity_poly.type
_entity_poly.pdbx_seq_one_letter_code
_entity_poly.pdbx_strand_id
1 'polypeptide(L)'
;MNSYRQTLYSSIIRVAANAVMVGAIFVGMYQSAHSSGASELVFCAWFFGITVPTWAGAFWLTKKVRQVYPAEFQSLVELPRLGQRLVSWHVAETSMCPVIDRR
;
A
#
# COMPACT_ATOMS: atom_id res chain seq x y z
N MET A 1 3.21 -1.51 -19.52
CA MET A 1 4.39 -0.99 -18.79
C MET A 1 4.17 -0.41 -17.38
N ASN A 2 3.02 0.17 -16.99
CA ASN A 2 2.88 0.77 -15.65
C ASN A 2 2.59 -0.23 -14.50
N SER A 3 1.89 -1.34 -14.80
CA SER A 3 1.52 -2.37 -13.80
C SER A 3 2.71 -3.12 -13.21
N TYR A 4 3.78 -3.32 -13.99
CA TYR A 4 5.02 -3.95 -13.53
C TYR A 4 5.72 -3.08 -12.48
N ARG A 5 5.85 -1.77 -12.74
CA ARG A 5 6.47 -0.82 -11.80
C ARG A 5 5.66 -0.73 -10.51
N GLN A 6 4.33 -0.69 -10.61
CA GLN A 6 3.45 -0.66 -9.44
C GLN A 6 3.61 -1.92 -8.56
N THR A 7 3.66 -3.10 -9.17
CA THR A 7 3.85 -4.37 -8.45
C THR A 7 5.21 -4.44 -7.79
N LEU A 8 6.25 -3.98 -8.50
CA LEU A 8 7.64 -3.96 -8.02
C LEU A 8 7.81 -2.97 -6.85
N TYR A 9 7.26 -1.75 -6.95
CA TYR A 9 7.31 -0.80 -5.83
C TYR A 9 6.50 -1.30 -4.63
N SER A 10 5.33 -1.89 -4.85
CA SER A 10 4.54 -2.47 -3.75
C SER A 10 5.26 -3.63 -3.07
N SER A 11 6.01 -4.46 -3.81
CA SER A 11 6.77 -5.56 -3.21
C SER A 11 7.98 -5.05 -2.42
N ILE A 12 8.71 -4.06 -2.94
CA ILE A 12 9.82 -3.41 -2.22
C ILE A 12 9.33 -2.81 -0.89
N ILE A 13 8.19 -2.09 -0.91
CA ILE A 13 7.62 -1.49 0.30
C ILE A 13 7.32 -2.57 1.35
N ARG A 14 6.77 -3.72 0.94
CA ARG A 14 6.50 -4.83 1.86
C ARG A 14 7.78 -5.44 2.43
N VAL A 15 8.79 -5.68 1.60
CA VAL A 15 10.08 -6.22 2.04
C VAL A 15 10.74 -5.26 3.05
N ALA A 16 10.75 -3.96 2.75
CA ALA A 16 11.28 -2.94 3.64
C ALA A 16 10.52 -2.88 4.98
N ALA A 17 9.18 -2.89 4.95
CA ALA A 17 8.36 -2.89 6.16
C ALA A 17 8.62 -4.12 7.06
N ASN A 18 8.78 -5.31 6.44
CA ASN A 18 9.12 -6.52 7.17
C ASN A 18 10.54 -6.46 7.78
N ALA A 19 11.52 -5.92 7.04
CA ALA A 19 12.86 -5.72 7.57
C ALA A 19 12.86 -4.75 8.78
N VAL A 20 12.07 -3.69 8.72
CA VAL A 20 11.89 -2.75 9.84
C VAL A 20 11.20 -3.42 11.03
N MET A 21 10.22 -4.31 10.82
CA MET A 21 9.62 -5.09 11.91
C MET A 21 10.65 -5.97 12.62
N VAL A 22 11.52 -6.65 11.87
CA VAL A 22 12.61 -7.44 12.44
C VAL A 22 13.53 -6.55 13.28
N GLY A 23 13.92 -5.37 12.76
CA GLY A 23 14.68 -4.38 13.51
C GLY A 23 13.98 -3.92 14.80
N ALA A 24 12.67 -3.69 14.75
CA ALA A 24 11.87 -3.29 15.90
C ALA A 24 11.86 -4.35 17.01
N ILE A 25 11.87 -5.64 16.65
CA ILE A 25 11.99 -6.74 17.61
C ILE A 25 13.35 -6.68 18.31
N PHE A 26 14.44 -6.56 17.56
CA PHE A 26 15.78 -6.47 18.14
C PHE A 26 15.94 -5.25 19.05
N VAL A 27 15.41 -4.09 18.65
CA VAL A 27 15.42 -2.87 19.47
C VAL A 27 14.58 -3.06 20.74
N GLY A 28 13.38 -3.62 20.62
CA GLY A 28 12.53 -3.94 21.76
C GLY A 28 13.21 -4.90 22.73
N MET A 29 13.84 -5.97 22.22
CA MET A 29 14.58 -6.94 23.02
C MET A 29 15.77 -6.28 23.72
N TYR A 30 16.57 -5.49 23.00
CA TYR A 30 17.73 -4.79 23.56
C TYR A 30 17.35 -3.85 24.71
N GLN A 31 16.27 -3.08 24.52
CA GLN A 31 15.78 -2.15 25.55
C GLN A 31 15.13 -2.87 26.73
N SER A 32 14.44 -3.99 26.47
CA SER A 32 13.87 -4.82 27.53
C SER A 32 14.96 -5.47 28.41
N ALA A 33 16.10 -5.84 27.81
CA ALA A 33 17.23 -6.44 28.52
C ALA A 33 18.01 -5.44 29.39
N HIS A 34 18.02 -4.16 29.02
CA HIS A 34 18.68 -3.08 29.80
C HIS A 34 17.76 -2.42 30.82
N SER A 35 16.46 -2.74 30.83
CA SER A 35 15.51 -2.17 31.77
C SER A 35 15.42 -3.01 33.05
N SER A 36 15.53 -2.35 34.21
CA SER A 36 15.28 -2.95 35.53
C SER A 36 13.80 -2.99 35.93
N GLY A 37 12.91 -2.42 35.10
CA GLY A 37 11.45 -2.40 35.30
C GLY A 37 10.73 -3.52 34.55
N ALA A 38 9.40 -3.42 34.42
CA ALA A 38 8.56 -4.38 33.69
C ALA A 38 8.98 -4.49 32.20
N SER A 39 9.85 -5.44 31.92
CA SER A 39 10.51 -5.66 30.62
C SER A 39 9.52 -5.88 29.47
N GLU A 40 8.37 -6.47 29.77
CA GLU A 40 7.28 -6.70 28.81
C GLU A 40 6.63 -5.39 28.34
N LEU A 41 6.44 -4.41 29.23
CA LEU A 41 5.89 -3.10 28.87
C LEU A 41 6.88 -2.30 28.04
N VAL A 42 8.17 -2.36 28.38
CA VAL A 42 9.23 -1.70 27.62
C VAL A 42 9.33 -2.30 26.22
N PHE A 43 9.31 -3.63 26.11
CA PHE A 43 9.26 -4.31 24.82
C PHE A 43 8.04 -3.86 24.00
N CYS A 44 6.84 -3.92 24.58
CA CYS A 44 5.61 -3.53 23.89
C CYS A 44 5.64 -2.08 23.42
N ALA A 45 6.09 -1.15 24.27
CA ALA A 45 6.15 0.27 23.92
C ALA A 45 7.08 0.52 22.73
N TRP A 46 8.26 -0.09 22.71
CA TRP A 46 9.21 0.05 21.60
C TRP A 46 8.74 -0.68 20.34
N PHE A 47 8.24 -1.91 20.48
CA PHE A 47 7.74 -2.68 19.35
C PHE A 47 6.54 -2.00 18.68
N PHE A 48 5.50 -1.65 19.43
CA PHE A 48 4.32 -0.97 18.88
C PHE A 48 4.63 0.46 18.43
N GLY A 49 5.50 1.17 19.16
CA GLY A 49 5.95 2.51 18.80
C GLY A 49 6.65 2.57 17.45
N ILE A 50 7.33 1.51 17.03
CA ILE A 50 7.99 1.43 15.71
C ILE A 50 7.06 0.81 14.67
N THR A 51 6.37 -0.28 15.00
CA THR A 51 5.56 -1.05 14.03
C THR A 51 4.33 -0.28 13.55
N VAL A 52 3.62 0.42 14.43
CA VAL A 52 2.40 1.16 14.05
C VAL A 52 2.70 2.28 13.03
N PRO A 53 3.68 3.18 13.26
CA PRO A 53 4.08 4.16 12.25
C PRO A 53 4.63 3.54 10.97
N THR A 54 5.37 2.43 11.08
CA THR A 54 5.94 1.74 9.91
C THR A 54 4.83 1.24 8.98
N TRP A 55 3.80 0.58 9.51
CA TRP A 55 2.68 0.12 8.72
C TRP A 55 1.86 1.28 8.16
N ALA A 56 1.57 2.30 8.97
CA ALA A 56 0.89 3.50 8.50
C ALA A 56 1.65 4.17 7.33
N GLY A 57 2.96 4.30 7.45
CA GLY A 57 3.85 4.80 6.40
C GLY A 57 3.85 3.91 5.16
N ALA A 58 3.94 2.59 5.31
CA ALA A 58 3.88 1.64 4.20
C ALA A 58 2.54 1.70 3.44
N PHE A 59 1.41 1.80 4.16
CA PHE A 59 0.09 1.99 3.55
C PHE A 59 0.00 3.31 2.79
N TRP A 60 0.47 4.41 3.39
CA TRP A 60 0.50 5.71 2.75
C TRP A 60 1.36 5.71 1.49
N LEU A 61 2.56 5.10 1.55
CA LEU A 61 3.48 5.00 0.43
C LEU A 61 2.90 4.13 -0.70
N THR A 62 2.25 3.02 -0.36
CA THR A 62 1.54 2.17 -1.33
C THR A 62 0.40 2.92 -2.02
N LYS A 63 -0.35 3.74 -1.26
CA LYS A 63 -1.39 4.63 -1.81
C LYS A 63 -0.78 5.66 -2.76
N LYS A 64 0.36 6.27 -2.40
CA LYS A 64 1.08 7.23 -3.25
C LYS A 64 1.60 6.57 -4.54
N VAL A 65 2.19 5.38 -4.46
CA VAL A 65 2.62 4.61 -5.63
C VAL A 65 1.44 4.34 -6.58
N ARG A 66 0.27 3.97 -6.03
CA ARG A 66 -0.97 3.79 -6.80
C ARG A 66 -1.45 5.08 -7.50
N GLN A 67 -1.23 6.24 -6.88
CA GLN A 67 -1.61 7.54 -7.45
C GLN A 67 -0.64 8.00 -8.55
N VAL A 68 0.66 7.78 -8.36
CA VAL A 68 1.71 8.21 -9.31
C VAL A 68 1.79 7.28 -10.52
N TYR A 69 1.61 5.97 -10.30
CA TYR A 69 1.61 4.95 -11.34
C TYR A 69 0.26 4.23 -11.41
N PRO A 70 -0.80 4.90 -11.90
CA PRO A 70 -2.06 4.23 -12.18
C PRO A 70 -1.82 3.12 -13.20
N ALA A 71 -2.33 1.91 -12.94
CA ALA A 71 -2.24 0.79 -13.86
C ALA A 71 -2.80 1.19 -15.25
N GLU A 72 -2.32 0.58 -16.33
CA GLU A 72 -2.63 0.99 -17.71
C GLU A 72 -4.11 0.92 -18.10
N PHE A 73 -4.93 0.31 -17.24
CA PHE A 73 -6.38 0.24 -17.38
C PHE A 73 -7.12 1.02 -16.29
N GLN A 74 -6.44 1.73 -15.39
CA GLN A 74 -7.06 2.49 -14.32
C GLN A 74 -6.78 3.96 -14.52
N SER A 75 -7.74 4.73 -15.02
CA SER A 75 -7.59 6.20 -15.04
C SER A 75 -8.46 6.82 -13.96
N LEU A 76 -7.90 7.86 -13.34
CA LEU A 76 -8.64 8.72 -12.43
C LEU A 76 -9.51 9.64 -13.28
N VAL A 77 -10.79 9.32 -13.37
CA VAL A 77 -11.75 10.09 -14.17
C VAL A 77 -12.76 10.73 -13.23
N GLU A 78 -13.08 11.97 -13.52
CA GLU A 78 -14.15 12.68 -12.84
C GLU A 78 -15.48 12.21 -13.41
N LEU A 79 -16.21 11.41 -12.63
CA LEU A 79 -17.54 10.95 -13.04
C LEU A 79 -18.57 12.03 -12.73
N PRO A 80 -19.49 12.33 -13.67
CA PRO A 80 -20.62 13.20 -13.39
C PRO A 80 -21.37 12.71 -12.15
N ARG A 81 -21.56 13.59 -11.15
CA ARG A 81 -22.22 13.34 -9.85
C ARG A 81 -21.45 12.50 -8.81
N LEU A 82 -20.30 11.90 -9.15
CA LEU A 82 -19.55 11.00 -8.26
C LEU A 82 -18.12 11.51 -7.94
N GLY A 83 -17.67 12.57 -8.61
CA GLY A 83 -16.36 13.17 -8.39
C GLY A 83 -15.21 12.31 -8.93
N GLN A 84 -13.97 12.59 -8.48
CA GLN A 84 -12.78 11.85 -8.89
C GLN A 84 -12.81 10.40 -8.40
N ARG A 85 -12.92 9.45 -9.33
CA ARG A 85 -12.93 8.02 -9.04
C ARG A 85 -11.96 7.27 -9.94
N LEU A 86 -11.36 6.21 -9.39
CA LEU A 86 -10.47 5.32 -10.14
C LEU A 86 -11.33 4.36 -10.95
N VAL A 87 -11.35 4.50 -12.27
CA VAL A 87 -12.18 3.68 -13.18
C VAL A 87 -11.29 2.68 -13.90
N SER A 88 -11.70 1.41 -13.89
CA SER A 88 -11.04 0.35 -14.66
C SER A 88 -11.67 0.26 -16.06
N TRP A 89 -10.86 0.37 -17.10
CA TRP A 89 -11.26 0.24 -18.50
C TRP A 89 -10.96 -1.17 -18.96
N HIS A 90 -12.00 -1.93 -19.27
CA HIS A 90 -11.84 -3.17 -20.03
C HIS A 90 -12.01 -2.83 -21.51
N VAL A 91 -11.02 -3.18 -22.34
CA VAL A 91 -11.19 -3.15 -23.79
C VAL A 91 -12.25 -4.20 -24.10
N ALA A 92 -13.39 -3.77 -24.62
CA ALA A 92 -14.39 -4.70 -25.12
C ALA A 92 -13.73 -5.52 -26.24
N GLU A 93 -13.69 -6.84 -26.06
CA GLU A 93 -13.32 -7.74 -27.15
C GLU A 93 -14.28 -7.44 -28.32
N THR A 94 -13.72 -7.30 -29.54
CA THR A 94 -14.41 -6.85 -30.76
C THR A 94 -15.68 -7.64 -31.10
N SER A 95 -15.92 -8.77 -30.44
CA SER A 95 -17.09 -9.64 -30.55
C SER A 95 -18.37 -9.11 -29.86
N MET A 96 -18.31 -8.05 -29.04
CA MET A 96 -19.49 -7.51 -28.35
C MET A 96 -19.68 -6.00 -28.52
N CYS A 97 -19.65 -5.51 -29.76
CA CYS A 97 -20.24 -4.21 -30.07
C CYS A 97 -21.72 -4.43 -30.41
N PRO A 98 -22.68 -4.30 -29.48
CA PRO A 98 -24.07 -4.16 -29.88
C PRO A 98 -24.15 -2.83 -30.62
N VAL A 99 -24.32 -2.89 -31.92
CA VAL A 99 -24.70 -1.75 -32.75
C VAL A 99 -25.99 -1.21 -32.14
N ILE A 100 -25.89 -0.08 -31.44
CA ILE A 100 -27.06 0.67 -31.00
C ILE A 100 -27.63 1.29 -32.28
N ASP A 101 -28.45 0.52 -32.99
CA ASP A 101 -29.23 1.00 -34.12
C ASP A 101 -30.31 1.94 -33.55
N ARG A 102 -30.05 3.24 -33.62
CA ARG A 102 -31.06 4.26 -33.36
C ARG A 102 -31.83 4.47 -34.66
N ARG A 103 -32.93 3.72 -34.83
CA ARG A 103 -34.07 4.17 -35.64
C ARG A 103 -35.03 4.99 -34.79
#